data_AF-A0A1M6YFH9-F1
#
_entry.id   AF-A0A1M6YFH9-F1
#
_cell.length_a   1.000
_cell.length_b   1.000
_cell.length_c   1.000
_cell.angle_alpha   90.00
_cell.angle_beta   90.00
_cell.angle_gamma   90.00
#
_symmetry.space_group_name_H-M   'P 1'
#
loop_
_entity.id
_entity.type
_entity.pdbx_description
1 polymer ?
#
loop_
_entity_poly.entity_id
_entity_poly.type
_entity_poly.pdbx_seq_one_letter_code
_entity_poly.pdbx_strand_id
1 'polypeptide(L)' 'MRLVSAWILFCWLCLNAPQAWACQVCRPRVQAAIHAPGYTANLGLLLLPVGVLLLVGLGVFFASDIRQRLPRASSHDD' A
#
# COMPACT_ATOMS: atom_id res chain seq x y z
N MET A 1 19.75 -4.82 -13.74
CA MET A 1 20.31 -5.94 -12.94
C MET A 1 20.14 -5.76 -11.43
N ARG A 2 20.27 -4.55 -10.87
CA ARG A 2 20.07 -4.28 -9.42
C ARG A 2 18.65 -4.55 -8.89
N LEU A 3 17.61 -4.32 -9.70
CA LEU A 3 16.23 -4.62 -9.29
C LEU A 3 16.01 -6.11 -9.02
N VAL A 4 16.45 -6.99 -9.92
CA VAL A 4 16.22 -8.45 -9.80
C VAL A 4 16.84 -9.01 -8.52
N SER A 5 18.02 -8.50 -8.14
CA SER A 5 18.68 -8.87 -6.87
C SER A 5 17.87 -8.43 -5.64
N ALA A 6 17.26 -7.23 -5.66
CA ALA A 6 16.41 -6.76 -4.58
C ALA A 6 15.12 -7.59 -4.44
N TRP A 7 14.53 -8.01 -5.56
CA TRP A 7 13.35 -8.88 -5.57
C TRP A 7 13.65 -10.28 -5.04
N ILE A 8 14.83 -10.85 -5.36
CA ILE A 8 15.26 -12.15 -4.85
C ILE A 8 15.51 -12.07 -3.34
N LEU A 9 16.20 -11.02 -2.87
CA LEU A 9 16.43 -10.80 -1.43
C LEU A 9 15.12 -10.59 -0.66
N PHE A 10 14.17 -9.84 -1.22
CA PHE A 10 12.84 -9.65 -0.63
C PHE A 10 12.05 -10.95 -0.59
N CYS A 11 12.08 -11.75 -1.66
CA CYS A 11 11.45 -13.07 -1.71
C CYS A 11 12.06 -14.02 -0.68
N TRP A 12 13.39 -14.03 -0.56
CA TRP A 12 14.11 -14.82 0.47
C TRP A 12 13.75 -14.40 1.90
N LEU A 13 13.61 -13.08 2.13
CA LEU A 13 13.18 -12.55 3.42
C LEU A 13 11.74 -12.96 3.74
N CYS A 14 10.82 -12.89 2.77
CA CYS A 14 9.44 -13.32 2.93
C CYS A 14 9.29 -14.83 3.12
N LEU A 15 10.12 -15.67 2.48
CA LEU A 15 10.10 -17.12 2.64
C LEU A 15 10.70 -17.59 3.98
N ASN A 16 11.65 -16.84 4.55
CA ASN A 16 12.25 -17.15 5.84
C ASN A 16 11.56 -16.43 7.02
N ALA A 17 10.77 -15.38 6.78
CA ALA A 17 9.93 -14.74 7.79
C ALA A 17 8.96 -15.69 8.52
N PRO A 18 8.28 -16.67 7.88
CA PRO A 18 7.43 -17.62 8.61
C PRO A 18 8.22 -18.63 9.46
N GLN A 19 9.53 -18.76 9.21
CA GLN A 19 10.42 -19.57 10.06
C GLN A 19 10.87 -18.81 11.31
N ALA A 20 10.52 -17.52 11.45
CA ALA A 20 10.49 -16.78 12.72
C ALA A 20 9.31 -17.26 13.60
N TRP A 21 9.29 -18.57 13.86
CA TRP A 21 8.75 -19.18 15.07
C TRP A 21 7.24 -19.02 15.27
N ALA A 22 6.55 -20.11 14.93
CA ALA A 22 5.40 -20.63 15.66
C ALA A 22 5.74 -20.89 17.15
N CYS A 23 6.25 -19.89 17.86
CA CYS A 23 6.34 -19.89 19.30
C CYS A 23 4.89 -19.89 19.81
N GLN A 24 4.46 -21.01 20.39
CA GLN A 24 3.13 -21.17 20.99
C GLN A 24 2.82 -20.07 22.03
N VAL A 25 3.87 -19.40 22.54
CA VAL A 25 3.79 -18.25 23.47
C VAL A 25 3.67 -16.90 22.75
N CYS A 26 4.26 -16.75 21.56
CA CYS A 26 4.22 -15.49 20.80
C CYS A 26 2.91 -15.36 19.99
N ARG A 27 2.37 -16.47 19.47
CA ARG A 27 1.11 -16.48 18.70
C ARG A 27 -0.07 -15.84 19.46
N PRO A 28 -0.37 -16.19 20.73
CA PRO A 28 -1.48 -15.57 21.45
C PRO A 28 -1.21 -14.11 21.79
N ARG A 29 0.04 -13.69 22.04
CA ARG A 29 0.36 -12.28 22.33
C ARG A 29 0.25 -11.39 21.09
N VAL A 30 0.69 -11.89 19.93
CA VAL A 30 0.57 -11.17 18.66
C VAL A 30 -0.90 -11.10 18.25
N GLN A 31 -1.67 -12.18 18.35
CA GLN A 31 -3.11 -12.17 18.07
C GLN A 31 -3.90 -11.27 19.04
N ALA A 32 -3.57 -11.26 20.33
CA ALA A 32 -4.19 -10.39 21.32
C ALA A 32 -3.94 -8.89 21.03
N ALA A 33 -2.80 -8.54 20.42
CA ALA A 33 -2.50 -7.18 19.99
C ALA A 33 -3.16 -6.81 18.63
N ILE A 34 -3.41 -7.79 17.75
CA ILE A 34 -4.03 -7.57 16.42
C ILE A 34 -5.55 -7.29 16.53
N HIS A 35 -6.23 -7.73 17.58
CA HIS A 35 -7.68 -7.49 17.76
C HIS A 35 -8.01 -6.42 18.81
N ALA A 36 -7.03 -5.58 19.16
CA ALA A 36 -7.31 -4.41 19.99
C ALA A 36 -8.33 -3.50 19.26
N PRO A 37 -9.28 -2.87 19.98
CA PRO A 37 -10.37 -2.10 19.39
C PRO A 37 -9.92 -0.90 18.53
N GLY A 38 -8.63 -0.52 18.59
CA GLY A 38 -8.03 0.53 17.75
C GLY A 38 -7.14 0.02 16.60
N TYR A 39 -6.98 -1.29 16.42
CA TYR A 39 -6.04 -1.83 15.44
C TYR A 39 -6.37 -1.41 14.00
N THR A 40 -7.63 -1.53 13.59
CA THR A 40 -8.08 -1.15 12.23
C THR A 40 -7.93 0.35 11.98
N ALA A 41 -8.22 1.18 12.98
CA ALA A 41 -8.07 2.63 12.90
C ALA A 41 -6.59 3.05 12.75
N ASN A 42 -5.71 2.50 13.59
CA ASN A 42 -4.27 2.78 13.53
C ASN A 42 -3.64 2.26 12.23
N LEU A 43 -4.03 1.06 11.80
CA LEU A 43 -3.59 0.47 10.55
C LEU A 43 -4.07 1.30 9.36
N GLY A 44 -5.32 1.75 9.39
CA GLY A 44 -5.87 2.69 8.40
C GLY A 44 -5.08 3.98 8.34
N LEU A 45 -4.78 4.62 9.48
CA LEU A 45 -3.95 5.82 9.54
C LEU A 45 -2.55 5.62 8.95
N LEU A 46 -1.95 4.46 9.22
CA LEU A 46 -0.62 4.10 8.73
C LEU A 46 -0.61 3.85 7.21
N LEU A 47 -1.66 3.21 6.68
CA LEU A 47 -1.79 2.92 5.26
C LEU A 47 -2.28 4.12 4.44
N LEU A 48 -2.94 5.10 5.07
CA LEU A 48 -3.46 6.30 4.42
C LEU A 48 -2.42 7.03 3.56
N PRO A 49 -1.21 7.37 4.04
CA PRO A 49 -0.20 8.04 3.21
C PRO A 49 0.25 7.18 2.02
N VAL A 50 0.32 5.86 2.19
CA VAL A 50 0.68 4.93 1.11
C VAL A 50 -0.43 4.89 0.05
N GLY A 51 -1.70 4.83 0.49
CA GLY A 51 -2.85 4.87 -0.40
C GLY A 51 -2.96 6.18 -1.18
N VAL A 52 -2.69 7.32 -0.52
CA VAL A 52 -2.64 8.63 -1.19
C VAL A 52 -1.53 8.65 -2.25
N LEU A 53 -0.32 8.17 -1.91
CA LEU A 53 0.79 8.15 -2.85
C LEU A 53 0.48 7.28 -4.08
N LEU A 54 -0.17 6.13 -3.88
CA LEU A 54 -0.64 5.25 -4.95
C LEU A 54 -1.70 5.92 -5.83
N LEU A 55 -2.69 6.57 -5.22
CA LEU A 55 -3.74 7.30 -5.95
C LEU A 55 -3.17 8.46 -6.76
N VAL A 56 -2.22 9.22 -6.20
CA VAL A 56 -1.54 10.30 -6.92
C VAL A 56 -0.72 9.75 -8.07
N GLY A 57 0.06 8.69 -7.85
CA GLY A 57 0.82 8.03 -8.91
C GLY A 57 -0.06 7.53 -10.05
N LEU A 58 -1.21 6.92 -9.72
CA LEU A 58 -2.20 6.46 -10.68
C LEU A 58 -2.83 7.63 -11.45
N GLY A 59 -3.20 8.70 -10.74
CA GLY A 59 -3.77 9.89 -11.34
C GLY A 59 -2.81 10.59 -12.31
N VAL A 60 -1.53 10.69 -11.95
CA VAL A 60 -0.49 11.23 -12.85
C VAL A 60 -0.27 10.31 -14.05
N PHE A 61 -0.26 8.99 -13.85
CA PHE A 61 -0.08 8.02 -14.93
C PHE A 61 -1.21 8.08 -15.98
N PHE A 62 -2.46 8.22 -15.54
CA PHE A 62 -3.62 8.34 -16.43
C PHE A 62 -3.96 9.79 -16.81
N ALA A 63 -3.20 10.79 -16.37
CA ALA A 63 -3.49 12.20 -16.59
C ALA A 63 -3.62 12.54 -18.08
N SER A 64 -2.85 11.89 -18.94
CA SER A 64 -2.87 12.06 -20.40
C SER A 64 -4.16 11.55 -21.04
N ASP A 65 -4.68 10.40 -20.61
CA ASP A 65 -5.94 9.83 -21.13
C ASP A 65 -7.16 10.60 -20.63
N ILE A 66 -7.13 11.00 -19.36
CA ILE A 66 -8.17 11.85 -18.74
C ILE A 66 -8.25 13.21 -19.45
N ARG A 67 -7.11 13.85 -19.76
CA ARG A 67 -7.08 15.12 -20.50
C ARG A 67 -7.65 15.04 -21.91
N GLN A 68 -7.55 13.88 -22.57
CA GLN A 68 -8.14 13.70 -23.91
C GLN A 68 -9.66 13.52 -23.87
N ARG A 69 -10.19 13.02 -22.74
CA ARG A 69 -11.61 12.72 -22.56
C ARG A 69 -12.39 13.82 -21.84
N LEU A 70 -11.74 14.80 -21.22
CA LEU A 70 -12.44 15.98 -20.72
C LEU A 70 -12.83 16.86 -21.91
N PRO A 71 -14.13 17.04 -22.21
CA PRO A 71 -14.53 18.14 -23.07
C PRO A 71 -14.06 19.43 -22.38
N ARG A 72 -13.27 20.25 -23.09
CA ARG A 72 -12.98 21.60 -22.64
C ARG A 72 -14.31 22.25 -22.31
N ALA A 73 -14.55 22.54 -21.03
CA ALA A 73 -15.65 23.40 -20.65
C ALA A 73 -15.46 24.69 -21.44
N SER A 74 -16.31 24.89 -22.44
CA SER A 74 -16.39 26.10 -23.22
C SER A 74 -16.60 27.25 -22.24
N SER A 75 -15.68 28.21 -22.29
CA SER A 75 -15.88 29.57 -21.80
C SER A 75 -17.26 30.05 -22.26
N HIS A 76 -18.22 30.05 -21.34
CA HIS A 76 -19.44 30.82 -21.45
C HIS A 76 -19.06 32.26 -21.07
N ASP A 77 -18.35 32.91 -21.99
CA ASP A 77 -18.29 34.37 -22.08
C ASP A 77 -19.51 34.77 -22.95
N ASP A 78 -20.22 35.80 -22.47
CA ASP A 78 -21.48 36.42 -22.95
C ASP A 78 -22.82 35.75 -22.57
#